data_AF-A0A0Q2XA18-F1
#
_entry.id   AF-A0A0Q2XA18-F1
#
_cell.length_a   1.000
_cell.length_b   1.000
_cell.length_c   1.000
_cell.angle_alpha   90.00
_cell.angle_beta   90.00
_cell.angle_gamma   90.00
#
_symmetry.space_group_name_H-M   'P 1'
#
loop_
_entity.id
_entity.type
_entity.pdbx_description
1 polymer ?
#
loop_
_entity_poly.entity_id
_entity_poly.type
_entity_poly.pdbx_seq_one_letter_code
_entity_poly.pdbx_strand_id
1 'polypeptide(L)'
;MEGPIAAGTWTIRTTCTPQCVAHVTTAPGHGFTAPLVDGRHTVTRTVPEGVTCPSYFLGDNGSSWGGGTHPVTVRQWWDPVTLVGGVDFLASSAPCGIPNPHDSFTLVKVG
;
A
#
# COMPACT_ATOMS: atom_id res chain seq x y z
N MET A 1 -1.83 5.06 -27.97
CA MET A 1 -2.61 5.52 -26.79
C MET A 1 -2.43 4.43 -25.75
N GLU A 2 -1.39 4.53 -24.94
CA GLU A 2 -1.14 3.57 -23.86
C GLU A 2 -2.17 3.84 -22.77
N GLY A 3 -3.02 2.86 -22.49
CA GLY A 3 -3.96 2.94 -21.37
C GLY A 3 -3.21 2.96 -20.04
N PRO A 4 -3.88 3.32 -18.93
CA PRO A 4 -3.25 3.29 -17.61
C PRO A 4 -2.66 1.90 -17.32
N ILE A 5 -1.37 1.85 -17.02
CA ILE A 5 -0.67 0.61 -16.67
C ILE A 5 -1.14 0.19 -15.27
N ALA A 6 -1.71 -1.01 -15.15
CA ALA A 6 -2.09 -1.55 -13.87
C ALA A 6 -0.85 -1.74 -12.99
N ALA A 7 -0.80 -1.07 -11.84
CA ALA A 7 0.29 -1.21 -10.88
C ALA A 7 0.29 -2.60 -10.19
N GLY A 8 -0.85 -3.32 -10.22
CA GLY A 8 -1.00 -4.67 -9.72
C GLY A 8 -2.44 -5.17 -9.80
N THR A 9 -2.63 -6.47 -9.53
CA THR A 9 -3.95 -7.11 -9.53
C THR A 9 -4.25 -7.70 -8.16
N TRP A 10 -5.44 -7.44 -7.64
CA TRP A 10 -5.92 -8.04 -6.39
C TRP A 10 -7.12 -8.94 -6.65
N THR A 11 -7.21 -10.02 -5.88
CA THR A 11 -8.46 -10.77 -5.76
C THR A 11 -9.14 -10.35 -4.46
N ILE A 12 -10.35 -9.80 -4.55
CA ILE A 12 -11.11 -9.34 -3.39
C ILE A 12 -12.38 -10.19 -3.25
N ARG A 13 -12.56 -10.83 -2.09
CA ARG A 13 -13.80 -11.51 -1.72
C ARG A 13 -14.41 -10.84 -0.50
N THR A 14 -15.64 -10.39 -0.59
CA THR A 14 -16.33 -9.74 0.54
C THR A 14 -17.32 -10.69 1.20
N THR A 15 -17.25 -10.82 2.52
CA THR A 15 -18.19 -11.59 3.34
C THR A 15 -18.87 -10.65 4.33
N CYS A 16 -20.19 -10.71 4.47
CA CYS A 16 -20.97 -9.79 5.30
C CYS A 16 -21.80 -10.54 6.36
N THR A 17 -21.26 -10.68 7.57
CA THR A 17 -21.96 -11.31 8.73
C THR A 17 -21.30 -10.93 10.07
N PRO A 18 -21.92 -10.15 10.99
CA PRO A 18 -22.90 -9.08 10.76
C PRO A 18 -22.27 -7.83 10.11
N GLN A 19 -20.94 -7.76 10.03
CA GLN A 19 -20.19 -6.71 9.36
C GLN A 19 -19.58 -7.23 8.06
N CYS A 20 -19.37 -6.33 7.09
CA CYS A 20 -18.69 -6.67 5.84
C CYS A 20 -17.18 -6.60 6.00
N VAL A 21 -16.48 -7.62 5.52
CA VAL A 21 -15.02 -7.70 5.49
C VAL A 21 -14.58 -8.10 4.09
N ALA A 22 -13.66 -7.35 3.51
CA ALA A 22 -12.98 -7.71 2.28
C ALA A 22 -11.74 -8.55 2.60
N HIS A 23 -11.67 -9.75 2.03
CA HIS A 23 -10.49 -10.63 2.04
C HIS A 23 -9.74 -10.39 0.74
N VAL A 24 -8.55 -9.80 0.84
CA VAL A 24 -7.73 -9.38 -0.30
C VAL A 24 -6.53 -10.30 -0.44
N THR A 25 -6.36 -10.87 -1.63
CA THR A 25 -5.15 -11.60 -2.03
C THR A 25 -4.40 -10.77 -3.06
N THR A 26 -3.13 -10.49 -2.79
CA THR A 26 -2.25 -9.67 -3.65
C THR A 26 -1.23 -10.50 -4.42
N ALA A 27 -0.83 -11.65 -3.87
CA ALA A 27 0.04 -12.64 -4.49
C ALA A 27 -0.14 -13.99 -3.75
N PRO A 28 0.37 -15.12 -4.28
CA PRO A 28 0.35 -16.39 -3.56
C PRO A 28 1.00 -16.25 -2.18
N GLY A 29 0.27 -16.58 -1.10
CA GLY A 29 0.74 -16.44 0.28
C GLY A 29 0.70 -15.02 0.86
N HIS A 30 0.29 -14.00 0.08
CA HIS A 30 0.22 -12.61 0.53
C HIS A 30 -1.20 -12.04 0.40
N GLY A 31 -1.75 -11.60 1.53
CA GLY A 31 -3.07 -11.02 1.59
C GLY A 31 -3.33 -10.29 2.89
N PHE A 32 -4.50 -9.68 2.99
CA PHE A 32 -4.95 -8.97 4.18
C PHE A 32 -6.47 -8.91 4.20
N THR A 33 -7.03 -8.52 5.35
CA THR A 33 -8.45 -8.26 5.50
C THR A 33 -8.71 -6.78 5.76
N ALA A 34 -9.79 -6.26 5.22
CA ALA A 34 -10.20 -4.88 5.39
C ALA A 34 -11.69 -4.82 5.76
N PRO A 35 -12.04 -4.58 7.03
CA PRO A 35 -13.43 -4.34 7.42
C PRO A 35 -13.99 -3.11 6.72
N LEU A 36 -15.30 -3.15 6.43
CA LEU A 36 -16.05 -2.00 5.96
C LEU A 36 -16.42 -1.12 7.15
N VAL A 37 -15.85 0.08 7.21
CA VAL A 37 -16.05 1.08 8.26
C VAL A 37 -16.44 2.38 7.59
N ASP A 38 -17.57 2.98 7.99
CA ASP A 38 -18.08 4.24 7.44
C ASP A 38 -18.15 4.28 5.90
N GLY A 39 -18.56 3.16 5.30
CA GLY A 39 -18.69 3.02 3.84
C GLY A 39 -17.39 2.75 3.08
N ARG A 40 -16.26 2.60 3.77
CA ARG A 40 -14.96 2.30 3.15
C ARG A 40 -14.33 1.05 3.75
N HIS A 41 -13.77 0.19 2.90
CA HIS A 41 -12.89 -0.85 3.37
C HIS A 41 -11.62 -0.20 3.86
N THR A 42 -11.23 -0.46 5.11
CA THR A 42 -10.07 0.18 5.74
C THR A 42 -9.19 -0.86 6.44
N VAL A 43 -7.88 -0.73 6.30
CA VAL A 43 -6.90 -1.59 6.98
C VAL A 43 -5.67 -0.77 7.35
N THR A 44 -5.12 -1.02 8.54
CA THR A 44 -3.77 -0.58 8.90
C THR A 44 -2.85 -1.80 8.88
N ARG A 45 -1.77 -1.75 8.11
CA ARG A 45 -0.82 -2.86 7.98
C ARG A 45 0.61 -2.39 7.75
N THR A 46 1.57 -3.24 8.08
CA THR A 46 2.97 -3.05 7.69
C THR A 46 3.23 -3.75 6.36
N VAL A 47 3.76 -3.01 5.40
CA VAL A 47 4.26 -3.53 4.12
C VAL A 47 5.78 -3.67 4.25
N PRO A 48 6.35 -4.89 4.25
CA PRO A 48 7.78 -5.11 4.51
C PRO A 48 8.71 -4.40 3.53
N GLU A 49 8.32 -4.28 2.27
CA GLU A 49 9.10 -3.70 1.18
C GLU A 49 8.44 -2.42 0.63
N GLY A 50 7.94 -1.55 1.52
CA GLY A 50 7.11 -0.41 1.08
C GLY A 50 7.84 0.91 0.85
N VAL A 51 9.10 1.05 1.27
CA VAL A 51 9.94 2.21 0.93
C VAL A 51 11.28 1.73 0.43
N THR A 52 11.72 2.22 -0.73
CA THR A 52 13.06 1.98 -1.26
C THR A 52 13.88 3.26 -1.12
N CYS A 53 14.93 3.22 -0.29
CA CYS A 53 15.85 4.33 -0.15
C CYS A 53 17.01 4.19 -1.15
N PRO A 54 17.40 5.27 -1.86
CA PRO A 54 18.56 5.25 -2.73
C PRO A 54 19.84 5.11 -1.92
N SER A 55 20.88 4.54 -2.54
CA SER A 55 22.23 4.65 -2.00
C SER A 55 22.76 6.07 -2.17
N TYR A 56 23.49 6.58 -1.19
CA TYR A 56 24.14 7.87 -1.26
C TYR A 56 25.46 7.87 -0.49
N PHE A 57 26.37 8.76 -0.90
CA PHE A 57 27.64 8.97 -0.22
C PHE A 57 27.46 9.97 0.91
N LEU A 58 27.90 9.59 2.11
CA LEU A 58 27.92 10.43 3.30
C LEU A 58 29.27 11.17 3.37
N GLY A 59 29.27 12.40 2.86
CA GLY A 59 30.39 13.36 2.98
C GLY A 59 31.68 12.98 2.25
N ASP A 60 32.71 13.80 2.43
CA ASP A 60 34.01 13.69 1.75
C ASP A 60 34.85 12.49 2.23
N ASN A 61 34.39 11.76 3.25
CA ASN A 61 35.09 10.63 3.85
C ASN A 61 34.90 9.30 3.10
N GLY A 62 34.19 9.31 1.96
CA GLY A 62 33.96 8.13 1.14
C GLY A 62 33.07 7.05 1.77
N SER A 63 32.35 7.37 2.86
CA SER A 63 31.41 6.45 3.49
C SER A 63 30.15 6.35 2.63
N SER A 64 29.85 5.16 2.10
CA SER A 64 28.62 4.92 1.34
C SER A 64 27.55 4.32 2.23
N TRP A 65 26.35 4.89 2.24
CA TRP A 65 25.18 4.21 2.76
C TRP A 65 24.50 3.42 1.63
N GLY A 66 24.31 2.12 1.84
CA GLY A 66 24.01 1.14 0.80
C GLY A 66 22.60 1.17 0.19
N GLY A 67 21.72 2.08 0.59
CA GLY A 67 20.32 2.00 0.18
C GLY A 67 19.59 0.86 0.88
N GLY A 68 18.35 0.58 0.42
CA GLY A 68 17.63 -0.63 0.82
C GLY A 68 16.12 -0.48 0.80
N THR A 69 15.43 -1.62 0.92
CA THR A 69 13.99 -1.67 1.17
C THR A 69 13.72 -1.66 2.68
N HIS A 70 12.73 -0.88 3.08
CA HIS A 70 12.35 -0.71 4.47
C HIS A 70 10.85 -0.91 4.66
N PRO A 71 10.43 -1.45 5.81
CA PRO A 71 9.03 -1.61 6.13
C PRO A 71 8.35 -0.25 6.33
N VAL A 72 7.07 -0.21 5.98
CA VAL A 72 6.22 0.97 6.19
C VAL A 72 4.86 0.56 6.70
N THR A 73 4.40 1.22 7.74
CA THR A 73 3.03 1.08 8.24
C THR A 73 2.15 2.04 7.47
N VAL A 74 1.12 1.50 6.83
CA VAL A 74 0.15 2.26 6.04
C VAL A 74 -1.26 2.08 6.57
N ARG A 75 -2.09 3.11 6.44
CA ARG A 75 -3.54 3.00 6.47
C ARG A 75 -4.04 3.04 5.02
N GLN A 76 -4.53 1.91 4.54
CA GLN A 76 -5.10 1.78 3.21
C GLN A 76 -6.61 1.74 3.29
N TRP A 77 -7.27 2.41 2.35
CA TRP A 77 -8.73 2.42 2.28
C TRP A 77 -9.23 2.49 0.84
N TRP A 78 -10.45 2.01 0.61
CA TRP A 78 -11.16 2.23 -0.66
C TRP A 78 -12.67 2.20 -0.47
N ASP A 79 -13.36 2.93 -1.34
CA ASP A 79 -14.81 2.92 -1.47
C ASP A 79 -15.23 1.76 -2.41
N PRO A 80 -16.11 0.83 -1.98
CA PRO A 80 -16.51 -0.32 -2.78
C PRO A 80 -17.45 0.03 -3.95
N VAL A 81 -18.05 1.22 -3.96
CA VAL A 81 -18.97 1.72 -4.99
C VAL A 81 -18.19 2.50 -6.05
N THR A 82 -17.42 3.50 -5.64
CA THR A 82 -16.68 4.35 -6.58
C THR A 82 -15.36 3.72 -7.03
N LEU A 83 -14.88 2.69 -6.32
CA LEU A 83 -13.59 2.04 -6.55
C LEU A 83 -12.39 3.00 -6.44
N VAL A 84 -12.57 4.14 -5.78
CA VAL A 84 -11.50 5.08 -5.45
C VAL A 84 -10.96 4.75 -4.07
N GLY A 85 -9.64 4.78 -3.92
CA GLY A 85 -8.96 4.51 -2.67
C GLY A 85 -7.74 5.39 -2.43
N GLY A 86 -7.16 5.20 -1.27
CA GLY A 86 -5.98 5.92 -0.85
C GLY A 86 -5.13 5.13 0.13
N VAL A 87 -3.91 5.60 0.29
CA VAL A 87 -2.92 5.08 1.22
C VAL A 87 -2.33 6.25 1.98
N ASP A 88 -2.43 6.20 3.30
CA ASP A 88 -1.71 7.10 4.20
C ASP A 88 -0.51 6.36 4.78
N PHE A 89 0.68 6.91 4.59
CA PHE A 89 1.93 6.38 5.16
C PHE A 89 2.08 6.93 6.58
N LEU A 90 1.95 6.05 7.58
CA LEU A 90 1.88 6.45 8.99
C LEU A 90 3.25 6.47 9.67
N ALA A 91 4.09 5.48 9.36
CA ALA A 91 5.42 5.34 9.97
C ALA A 91 6.32 4.46 9.11
N SER A 92 7.62 4.73 9.09
CA SER A 92 8.63 3.86 8.49
C SER A 92 9.94 3.97 9.28
N SER A 93 10.72 2.90 9.26
CA SER A 93 12.11 2.90 9.71
C SER A 93 13.09 3.37 8.63
N ALA A 94 12.60 3.76 7.45
CA ALA A 94 13.40 4.24 6.34
C ALA A 94 14.14 5.55 6.71
N PRO A 95 15.48 5.58 6.62
CA PRO A 95 16.25 6.79 6.95
C PRO A 95 16.08 7.90 5.91
N CYS A 96 15.64 7.57 4.69
CA CYS A 96 15.39 8.54 3.63
C CYS A 96 14.05 9.31 3.79
N GLY A 97 13.20 8.92 4.75
CA GLY A 97 11.86 9.47 4.90
C GLY A 97 10.91 9.07 3.76
N ILE A 98 9.66 9.56 3.84
CA ILE A 98 8.63 9.35 2.80
C ILE A 98 8.19 10.73 2.30
N PRO A 99 8.65 11.16 1.11
CA PRO A 99 8.16 12.40 0.52
C PRO A 99 6.71 12.18 0.10
N ASN A 100 5.80 13.01 0.63
CA ASN A 100 4.35 12.89 0.49
C ASN A 100 3.76 11.60 1.12
N PRO A 101 3.33 11.66 2.41
CA PRO A 101 2.80 10.50 3.12
C PRO A 101 1.35 10.14 2.72
N HIS A 102 0.89 10.57 1.55
CA HIS A 102 -0.44 10.27 1.02
C HIS A 102 -0.36 9.94 -0.46
N ASP A 103 -1.00 8.85 -0.84
CA ASP A 103 -1.18 8.46 -2.24
C ASP A 103 -2.62 8.02 -2.50
N SER A 104 -3.04 8.10 -3.76
CA SER A 104 -4.39 7.76 -4.21
C SER A 104 -4.35 6.75 -5.35
N PHE A 105 -5.34 5.86 -5.39
CA PHE A 105 -5.45 4.87 -6.45
C PHE A 105 -6.91 4.64 -6.86
N THR A 106 -7.08 4.05 -8.04
CA THR A 106 -8.38 3.60 -8.54
C THR A 106 -8.33 2.10 -8.80
N LEU A 107 -9.39 1.39 -8.42
CA LEU A 107 -9.59 -0.01 -8.76
C LEU A 107 -10.48 -0.11 -10.01
N VAL A 108 -10.17 -1.09 -10.85
CA VAL A 108 -11.01 -1.47 -11.97
C VAL A 108 -11.37 -2.93 -11.78
N LYS A 109 -12.66 -3.26 -11.87
CA LYS A 109 -13.10 -4.66 -11.83
C LYS A 109 -12.64 -5.34 -13.11
N VAL A 110 -11.93 -6.45 -12.96
CA VAL A 110 -11.49 -7.30 -14.06
C VAL A 110 -12.19 -8.64 -13.87
N GLY A 111 -13.19 -8.93 -14.71
CA GLY A 111 -14.03 -10.13 -14.62
C GLY A 111 -15.38 -9.87 -13.95
#